data_AF-A0A495ML64-F1
#
_entry.id   AF-A0A495ML64-F1
#
_cell.length_a   1.000
_cell.length_b   1.000
_cell.length_c   1.000
_cell.angle_alpha   90.00
_cell.angle_beta   90.00
_cell.angle_gamma   90.00
#
_symmetry.space_group_name_H-M   'P 1'
#
loop_
_entity.id
_entity.type
_entity.pdbx_description
1 polymer ?
#
loop_
_entity_poly.entity_id
_entity_poly.type
_entity_poly.pdbx_seq_one_letter_code
_entity_poly.pdbx_strand_id
1 'polypeptide(L)'
;MKTKHFCVIGLLFFFISYLFFANILPSFHEPIDFAHWFNLIGACLLLSFNYVFPKNKLNSFASILTTLGVIAHIGLCTIDFIMWSFGDNDNAKAELSYQIRNTPSLFYPFIVIGPSLLFMGLSMHALNFIKTYFIAVLMVVMGSVAIGFSFFVLKDGTYMLLGCLFFVFGLGLLLYRKK
;
A
#
# COMPACT_ATOMS: atom_id res chain seq x y z
N MET A 1 20.72 11.84 -1.88
CA MET A 1 19.70 11.34 -2.83
C MET A 1 18.51 12.28 -2.84
N LYS A 2 17.97 12.70 -4.00
CA LYS A 2 16.76 13.53 -4.05
C LYS A 2 15.55 12.72 -3.54
N THR A 3 14.70 13.30 -2.69
CA THR A 3 13.49 12.68 -2.09
C THR A 3 12.57 11.98 -3.10
N LYS A 4 12.58 12.45 -4.35
CA LYS A 4 11.87 11.81 -5.46
C LYS A 4 12.33 10.37 -5.72
N HIS A 5 13.61 10.05 -5.56
CA HIS A 5 14.12 8.69 -5.77
C HIS A 5 13.54 7.72 -4.75
N PHE A 6 13.42 8.12 -3.48
CA PHE A 6 12.77 7.29 -2.47
C PHE A 6 11.28 7.03 -2.81
N CYS A 7 10.57 8.03 -3.35
CA CYS A 7 9.20 7.84 -3.82
C CYS A 7 9.14 6.79 -4.94
N VAL A 8 10.04 6.87 -5.93
CA VAL A 8 10.09 5.91 -7.04
C VAL A 8 10.43 4.51 -6.57
N ILE A 9 11.46 4.36 -5.73
CA ILE A 9 11.85 3.06 -5.18
C ILE A 9 10.71 2.48 -4.35
N GLY A 10 10.04 3.32 -3.54
CA GLY A 10 8.87 2.92 -2.77
C GLY A 10 7.74 2.42 -3.65
N LEU A 11 7.39 3.17 -4.71
CA LEU A 11 6.38 2.76 -5.69
C LEU A 11 6.75 1.45 -6.40
N LEU A 12 8.02 1.26 -6.78
CA LEU A 12 8.48 0.04 -7.44
C LEU A 12 8.37 -1.17 -6.51
N PHE A 13 8.86 -1.06 -5.27
CA PHE A 13 8.77 -2.15 -4.31
C PHE A 13 7.33 -2.49 -3.96
N PHE A 14 6.49 -1.47 -3.80
CA PHE A 14 5.06 -1.65 -3.58
C PHE A 14 4.35 -2.28 -4.78
N PHE A 15 4.76 -1.99 -6.02
CA PHE A 15 4.22 -2.67 -7.19
C PHE A 15 4.70 -4.13 -7.30
N ILE A 16 5.97 -4.39 -6.99
CA ILE A 16 6.55 -5.73 -7.01
C ILE A 16 5.86 -6.65 -5.99
N SER A 17 5.51 -6.16 -4.80
CA SER A 17 4.75 -6.98 -3.84
C SER A 17 3.40 -7.42 -4.39
N TYR A 18 2.71 -6.56 -5.15
CA TYR A 18 1.44 -6.90 -5.78
C TYR A 18 1.59 -7.91 -6.92
N LEU A 19 2.73 -7.93 -7.61
CA LEU A 19 3.03 -8.98 -8.59
C LEU A 19 3.15 -10.36 -7.92
N PHE A 20 3.72 -10.41 -6.70
CA PHE A 20 3.73 -11.63 -5.90
C PHE A 20 2.32 -12.00 -5.42
N PHE A 21 1.54 -11.04 -4.88
CA PHE A 21 0.18 -11.30 -4.41
C PHE A 21 -0.78 -11.77 -5.52
N ALA A 22 -0.53 -11.37 -6.77
CA ALA A 22 -1.28 -11.82 -7.94
C ALA A 22 -0.78 -13.16 -8.52
N ASN A 23 0.22 -13.81 -7.90
CA ASN A 23 0.87 -15.03 -8.40
C ASN A 23 1.46 -14.90 -9.82
N ILE A 24 1.80 -13.67 -10.25
CA ILE A 24 2.47 -13.44 -11.55
C ILE A 24 3.96 -13.74 -11.44
N LEU A 25 4.57 -13.34 -10.32
CA LEU A 25 5.91 -13.77 -9.97
C LEU A 25 5.83 -15.09 -9.20
N PRO A 26 6.76 -16.03 -9.45
CA PRO A 26 6.82 -17.25 -8.66
C PRO A 26 6.99 -16.88 -7.19
N SER A 27 6.16 -17.49 -6.35
CA SER A 27 6.20 -17.29 -4.92
C SER A 27 7.46 -17.92 -4.35
N PHE A 28 8.51 -17.13 -4.18
CA PHE A 28 9.67 -17.51 -3.39
C PHE A 28 9.25 -17.46 -1.91
N HIS A 29 8.45 -18.44 -1.48
CA HIS A 29 8.02 -18.54 -0.08
C HIS A 29 9.15 -18.99 0.85
N GLU A 30 10.18 -19.61 0.29
CA GLU A 30 11.40 -19.99 1.01
C GLU A 30 12.63 -19.49 0.24
N PRO A 31 13.65 -18.95 0.94
CA PRO A 31 13.80 -18.88 2.40
C PRO A 31 13.16 -17.65 3.07
N ILE A 32 12.61 -16.70 2.30
CA ILE A 32 12.17 -15.38 2.79
C ILE A 32 10.84 -15.01 2.13
N ASP A 33 9.89 -14.47 2.90
CA ASP A 33 8.66 -13.90 2.34
C ASP A 33 8.91 -12.57 1.60
N PHE A 34 9.38 -12.67 0.36
CA PHE A 34 9.68 -11.49 -0.45
C PHE A 34 8.45 -10.61 -0.68
N ALA A 35 7.26 -11.19 -0.82
CA ALA A 35 6.04 -10.43 -1.07
C ALA A 35 5.79 -9.38 0.02
N HIS A 36 5.82 -9.82 1.29
CA HIS A 36 5.59 -8.93 2.43
C HIS A 36 6.79 -8.02 2.73
N TRP A 37 8.04 -8.46 2.47
CA TRP A 37 9.21 -7.59 2.58
C TRP A 37 9.21 -6.43 1.58
N PHE A 38 8.90 -6.70 0.31
CA PHE A 38 8.74 -5.64 -0.70
C PHE A 38 7.59 -4.70 -0.34
N ASN A 39 6.48 -5.24 0.20
CA ASN A 39 5.35 -4.44 0.65
C ASN A 39 5.74 -3.51 1.80
N LEU A 40 6.44 -4.03 2.81
CA LEU A 40 6.89 -3.28 3.98
C LEU A 40 7.87 -2.16 3.58
N ILE A 41 8.93 -2.48 2.85
CA ILE A 41 9.94 -1.51 2.45
C ILE A 41 9.31 -0.48 1.51
N GLY A 42 8.47 -0.93 0.58
CA GLY A 42 7.68 -0.07 -0.31
C GLY A 42 6.87 0.96 0.47
N ALA A 43 6.02 0.49 1.39
CA ALA A 43 5.18 1.35 2.24
C ALA A 43 6.00 2.37 3.04
N CYS A 44 7.09 1.94 3.68
CA CYS A 44 7.98 2.84 4.43
C CYS A 44 8.57 3.96 3.55
N LEU A 45 9.02 3.63 2.34
CA LEU A 45 9.59 4.60 1.42
C LEU A 45 8.54 5.58 0.86
N LEU A 46 7.27 5.17 0.79
CA LEU A 46 6.16 6.05 0.36
C LEU A 46 5.91 7.21 1.33
N LEU A 47 6.40 7.18 2.57
CA LEU A 47 6.42 8.37 3.46
C LEU A 47 7.08 9.58 2.81
N SER A 48 8.02 9.35 1.88
CA SER A 48 8.73 10.39 1.16
C SER A 48 7.80 11.33 0.38
N PHE A 49 6.59 10.87 0.01
CA PHE A 49 5.60 11.71 -0.67
C PHE A 49 5.15 12.91 0.17
N ASN A 50 5.19 12.80 1.50
CA ASN A 50 4.88 13.90 2.43
C ASN A 50 5.78 15.13 2.22
N TYR A 51 6.96 14.94 1.63
CA TYR A 51 7.96 15.98 1.42
C TYR A 51 8.05 16.47 -0.03
N VAL A 52 7.46 15.76 -0.99
CA VAL A 52 7.56 16.09 -2.43
C VAL A 52 6.41 16.96 -2.92
N PHE A 53 5.23 16.81 -2.34
CA PHE A 53 4.05 17.58 -2.74
C PHE A 53 3.95 18.96 -2.05
N PRO A 54 3.24 19.93 -2.66
CA PRO A 54 3.11 21.30 -2.18
C PRO A 54 2.61 21.37 -0.75
N LYS A 55 3.19 22.26 0.07
CA LYS A 55 2.76 22.45 1.45
C LYS A 55 1.50 23.33 1.49
N ASN A 56 0.35 22.72 1.78
CA ASN A 56 -0.91 23.40 2.05
C ASN A 56 -1.72 22.59 3.09
N LYS A 57 -2.91 23.10 3.48
CA LYS A 57 -3.76 22.44 4.49
C LYS A 57 -4.15 21.00 4.09
N LEU A 58 -4.49 20.78 2.82
CA LEU A 58 -4.84 19.45 2.30
C LEU A 58 -3.64 18.50 2.39
N ASN A 59 -2.45 18.94 2.00
CA ASN A 59 -1.21 18.18 2.08
C ASN A 59 -0.82 17.87 3.53
N SER A 60 -1.11 18.76 4.48
CA SER A 60 -0.89 18.49 5.91
C SER A 60 -1.75 17.32 6.38
N PHE A 61 -3.05 17.34 6.06
CA PHE A 61 -3.96 16.23 6.37
C PHE A 61 -3.58 14.94 5.64
N ALA A 62 -3.26 15.02 4.34
CA ALA A 62 -2.78 13.89 3.55
C ALA A 62 -1.48 13.28 4.13
N SER A 63 -0.59 14.11 4.67
CA SER A 63 0.63 13.65 5.31
C SER A 63 0.36 12.87 6.60
N ILE A 64 -0.60 13.33 7.41
CA ILE A 64 -1.03 12.61 8.62
C ILE A 64 -1.59 11.24 8.24
N LEU A 65 -2.50 11.19 7.26
CA LEU A 65 -3.08 9.92 6.79
C LEU A 65 -2.02 8.97 6.23
N THR A 66 -1.10 9.48 5.41
CA THR A 66 -0.01 8.68 4.84
C THR A 66 0.85 8.10 5.95
N THR A 67 1.22 8.90 6.96
CA THR A 67 2.00 8.42 8.11
C THR A 67 1.27 7.34 8.90
N LEU A 68 0.01 7.55 9.24
CA LEU A 68 -0.80 6.54 9.93
C LEU A 68 -0.94 5.26 9.09
N GLY A 69 -1.12 5.40 7.78
CA GLY A 69 -1.21 4.28 6.86
C GLY A 69 0.07 3.45 6.76
N VAL A 70 1.24 4.10 6.81
CA VAL A 70 2.53 3.40 6.87
C VAL A 70 2.71 2.69 8.20
N ILE A 71 2.39 3.32 9.33
CA ILE A 71 2.43 2.68 10.64
C ILE A 71 1.55 1.42 10.65
N ALA A 72 0.35 1.51 10.07
CA ALA A 72 -0.53 0.37 9.94
C ALA A 72 -0.01 -0.73 9.01
N HIS A 73 0.59 -0.36 7.87
CA HIS A 73 1.25 -1.32 6.96
C HIS A 73 2.41 -2.06 7.62
N ILE A 74 3.18 -1.38 8.48
CA ILE A 74 4.24 -2.02 9.26
C ILE A 74 3.63 -3.10 10.17
N GLY A 75 2.53 -2.76 10.87
CA GLY A 75 1.80 -3.73 11.69
C GLY A 75 1.22 -4.89 10.88
N LEU A 76 0.59 -4.62 9.74
CA LEU A 76 0.05 -5.64 8.83
C LEU A 76 1.16 -6.61 8.38
N CYS A 77 2.25 -6.10 7.82
CA CYS A 77 3.35 -6.94 7.34
C CYS A 77 4.01 -7.72 8.48
N THR A 78 4.04 -7.17 9.70
CA THR A 78 4.53 -7.91 10.88
C THR A 78 3.64 -9.10 11.20
N ILE A 79 2.32 -8.93 11.14
CA ILE A 79 1.36 -10.03 11.29
C ILE A 79 1.58 -11.07 10.18
N ASP A 80 1.74 -10.62 8.93
CA ASP A 80 1.96 -11.50 7.79
C ASP A 80 3.25 -12.32 7.94
N PHE A 81 4.35 -11.72 8.42
CA PHE A 81 5.58 -12.46 8.70
C PHE A 81 5.41 -13.50 9.81
N ILE A 82 4.62 -13.19 10.84
CA ILE A 82 4.30 -14.17 11.90
C ILE A 82 3.50 -15.32 11.28
N MET A 83 2.48 -15.03 10.47
CA MET A 83 1.70 -16.06 9.77
C MET A 83 2.56 -16.91 8.83
N TRP A 84 3.48 -16.29 8.09
CA TRP A 84 4.43 -16.97 7.22
C TRP A 84 5.38 -17.89 7.99
N SER A 85 5.82 -17.49 9.19
CA SER A 85 6.76 -18.29 10.00
C SER A 85 6.21 -19.64 10.47
N PHE A 86 4.89 -19.86 10.38
CA PHE A 86 4.27 -21.17 10.66
C PHE A 86 4.44 -22.21 9.54
N GLY A 87 5.01 -21.87 8.37
CA GLY A 87 5.26 -22.82 7.29
C GLY A 87 3.98 -23.53 6.84
N ASP A 88 3.97 -24.86 6.78
CA ASP A 88 2.79 -25.65 6.37
C ASP A 88 1.79 -25.92 7.51
N ASN A 89 1.97 -25.32 8.69
CA ASN A 89 1.05 -25.52 9.82
C ASN A 89 -0.21 -24.65 9.70
N ASP A 90 -1.11 -25.04 8.81
CA ASP A 90 -2.35 -24.30 8.53
C ASP A 90 -3.27 -24.20 9.76
N ASN A 91 -3.24 -25.18 10.67
CA ASN A 91 -4.01 -25.13 11.92
C ASN A 91 -3.55 -23.98 12.82
N ALA A 92 -2.23 -23.79 12.98
CA ALA A 92 -1.68 -22.69 13.77
C ALA A 92 -1.98 -21.32 13.12
N LYS A 93 -1.90 -21.22 11.79
CA LYS A 93 -2.29 -20.01 11.05
C LYS A 93 -3.77 -19.67 11.23
N ALA A 94 -4.65 -20.67 11.21
CA ALA A 94 -6.08 -20.50 11.40
C ALA A 94 -6.40 -20.01 12.82
N GLU A 95 -5.75 -20.57 13.84
CA GLU A 95 -5.92 -20.15 15.24
C GLU A 95 -5.46 -18.70 15.45
N LEU A 96 -4.28 -18.34 14.91
CA LEU A 96 -3.79 -16.96 14.95
C LEU A 96 -4.76 -16.01 14.24
N SER A 97 -5.26 -16.38 13.06
CA SER A 97 -6.24 -15.59 12.31
C SER A 97 -7.53 -15.39 13.11
N TYR A 98 -8.00 -16.43 13.81
CA TYR A 98 -9.17 -16.37 14.68
C TYR A 98 -8.94 -15.42 15.87
N GLN A 99 -7.80 -15.53 16.54
CA GLN A 99 -7.43 -14.67 17.66
C GLN A 99 -7.35 -13.20 17.24
N ILE A 100 -6.69 -12.89 16.12
CA ILE A 100 -6.57 -11.52 15.61
C ILE A 100 -7.95 -10.97 15.27
N ARG A 101 -8.78 -11.73 14.55
CA ARG A 101 -10.13 -11.31 14.17
C ARG A 101 -11.01 -11.00 15.38
N ASN A 102 -10.85 -11.75 16.48
CA ASN A 102 -11.60 -11.56 17.72
C ASN A 102 -10.95 -10.55 18.68
N THR A 103 -9.84 -9.91 18.28
CA THR A 103 -9.17 -8.85 19.05
C THR A 103 -9.31 -7.52 18.31
N PRO A 104 -10.40 -6.74 18.54
CA PRO A 104 -10.69 -5.52 17.79
C PRO A 104 -9.55 -4.50 17.75
N SER A 105 -8.77 -4.39 18.84
CA SER A 105 -7.63 -3.48 18.96
C SER A 105 -6.46 -3.83 18.04
N LEU A 106 -6.41 -5.05 17.49
CA LEU A 106 -5.46 -5.46 16.46
C LEU A 106 -6.12 -5.46 15.08
N PHE A 107 -7.31 -6.04 14.99
CA PHE A 107 -8.02 -6.23 13.72
C PHE A 107 -8.31 -4.92 12.99
N TYR A 108 -8.93 -3.95 13.66
CA TYR A 108 -9.33 -2.71 12.99
C TYR A 108 -8.13 -1.85 12.60
N PRO A 109 -7.16 -1.58 13.49
CA PRO A 109 -6.04 -0.71 13.13
C PRO A 109 -5.12 -1.31 12.07
N PHE A 110 -4.87 -2.62 12.09
CA PHE A 110 -3.83 -3.21 11.22
C PHE A 110 -4.36 -3.97 10.02
N ILE A 111 -5.60 -4.48 10.04
CA ILE A 111 -6.14 -5.27 8.92
C ILE A 111 -7.18 -4.48 8.13
N VAL A 112 -8.14 -3.84 8.79
CA VAL A 112 -9.29 -3.23 8.10
C VAL A 112 -9.04 -1.77 7.72
N ILE A 113 -8.74 -0.92 8.70
CA ILE A 113 -8.77 0.53 8.52
C ILE A 113 -7.39 1.03 8.12
N GLY A 114 -6.36 0.64 8.86
CA GLY A 114 -5.06 1.30 8.75
C GLY A 114 -4.38 1.16 7.40
N PRO A 115 -4.32 -0.03 6.76
CA PRO A 115 -3.75 -0.13 5.42
C PRO A 115 -4.44 0.80 4.41
N SER A 116 -5.76 0.94 4.50
CA SER A 116 -6.55 1.86 3.66
C SER A 116 -6.13 3.33 3.83
N LEU A 117 -5.62 3.74 4.99
CA LEU A 117 -5.13 5.10 5.24
C LEU A 117 -3.94 5.48 4.37
N LEU A 118 -3.09 4.52 3.98
CA LEU A 118 -1.95 4.79 3.09
C LEU A 118 -2.46 5.24 1.71
N PHE A 119 -3.39 4.46 1.15
CA PHE A 119 -4.00 4.76 -0.15
C PHE A 119 -4.81 6.05 -0.12
N MET A 120 -5.55 6.29 0.96
CA MET A 120 -6.28 7.55 1.14
C MET A 120 -5.34 8.75 1.24
N GLY A 121 -4.28 8.66 2.04
CA GLY A 121 -3.29 9.73 2.20
C GLY A 121 -2.61 10.10 0.88
N LEU A 122 -2.14 9.11 0.13
CA LEU A 122 -1.53 9.30 -1.19
C LEU A 122 -2.52 9.80 -2.25
N SER A 123 -3.79 9.37 -2.19
CA SER A 123 -4.84 9.91 -3.06
C SER A 123 -5.15 11.38 -2.73
N MET A 124 -5.20 11.75 -1.45
CA MET A 124 -5.40 13.14 -1.04
C MET A 124 -4.23 14.04 -1.44
N HIS A 125 -3.01 13.52 -1.37
CA HIS A 125 -1.84 14.19 -1.93
C HIS A 125 -2.03 14.49 -3.43
N ALA A 126 -2.52 13.52 -4.21
CA ALA A 126 -2.81 13.67 -5.63
C ALA A 126 -3.90 14.71 -5.93
N LEU A 127 -4.93 14.82 -5.09
CA LEU A 127 -6.03 15.78 -5.29
C LEU A 127 -5.57 17.25 -5.38
N ASN A 128 -4.40 17.59 -4.84
CA ASN A 128 -3.80 18.92 -5.03
C ASN A 128 -3.58 19.30 -6.50
N PHE A 129 -3.53 18.31 -7.39
CA PHE A 129 -3.25 18.49 -8.81
C PHE A 129 -4.48 18.30 -9.69
N ILE A 130 -5.67 18.16 -9.13
CA ILE A 130 -6.87 17.77 -9.89
C ILE A 130 -7.18 18.70 -11.06
N LYS A 131 -6.92 20.01 -10.91
CA LYS A 131 -7.17 21.02 -11.95
C LYS A 131 -6.16 20.98 -13.09
N THR A 132 -4.94 20.53 -12.84
CA THR A 132 -3.83 20.60 -13.81
C THR A 132 -3.51 19.25 -14.43
N TYR A 133 -3.64 18.18 -13.64
CA TYR A 133 -3.27 16.81 -13.99
C TYR A 133 -4.44 15.85 -13.74
N PHE A 134 -5.63 16.21 -14.22
CA PHE A 134 -6.88 15.49 -13.95
C PHE A 134 -6.79 13.99 -14.20
N ILE A 135 -6.24 13.58 -15.35
CA ILE A 135 -6.11 12.15 -15.72
C ILE A 135 -5.25 11.41 -14.69
N ALA A 136 -4.07 11.95 -14.34
CA ALA A 136 -3.19 11.29 -13.38
C ALA A 136 -3.82 11.21 -11.99
N VAL A 137 -4.54 12.25 -11.55
CA VAL A 137 -5.29 12.22 -10.28
C VAL A 137 -6.41 11.18 -10.32
N LEU A 138 -7.14 11.08 -11.42
CA LEU A 138 -8.19 10.09 -11.60
C LEU A 138 -7.63 8.66 -11.53
N MET A 139 -6.46 8.41 -12.15
CA MET A 139 -5.78 7.11 -12.05
C MET A 139 -5.45 6.74 -10.60
N VAL A 140 -4.97 7.70 -9.80
CA VAL A 140 -4.67 7.46 -8.37
C VAL A 140 -5.95 7.18 -7.58
N VAL A 141 -7.00 8.00 -7.74
CA VAL A 141 -8.24 7.83 -6.96
C VAL A 141 -8.98 6.55 -7.36
N MET A 142 -9.12 6.27 -8.65
CA MET A 142 -9.77 5.05 -9.12
C MET A 142 -8.93 3.81 -8.79
N GLY A 143 -7.60 3.91 -8.89
CA GLY A 143 -6.69 2.84 -8.51
C GLY A 143 -6.81 2.47 -7.03
N SER A 144 -6.86 3.45 -6.13
CA SER A 144 -7.02 3.18 -4.69
C SER A 144 -8.36 2.54 -4.35
N VAL A 145 -9.46 3.01 -4.97
CA VAL A 145 -10.78 2.40 -4.82
C VAL A 145 -10.79 0.98 -5.37
N ALA A 146 -10.18 0.74 -6.54
CA ALA A 146 -10.10 -0.58 -7.15
C ALA A 146 -9.31 -1.57 -6.28
N ILE A 147 -8.20 -1.14 -5.67
CA ILE A 147 -7.43 -1.97 -4.72
C ILE A 147 -8.32 -2.36 -3.53
N GLY A 148 -8.97 -1.39 -2.89
CA GLY A 148 -9.83 -1.65 -1.74
C GLY A 148 -11.01 -2.56 -2.08
N PHE A 149 -11.70 -2.31 -3.18
CA PHE A 149 -12.82 -3.14 -3.63
C PHE A 149 -12.36 -4.56 -3.97
N SER A 150 -11.23 -4.71 -4.66
CA SER A 150 -10.68 -6.02 -5.02
C SER A 150 -10.27 -6.81 -3.78
N PHE A 151 -9.67 -6.16 -2.78
CA PHE A 151 -9.26 -6.81 -1.54
C PHE A 151 -10.44 -7.22 -0.65
N PHE A 152 -11.38 -6.31 -0.40
CA PHE A 152 -12.47 -6.56 0.55
C PHE A 152 -13.66 -7.32 -0.04
N VAL A 153 -13.98 -7.11 -1.32
CA VAL A 153 -15.20 -7.65 -1.95
C VAL A 153 -14.86 -8.85 -2.83
N LEU A 154 -13.96 -8.67 -3.81
CA LEU A 154 -13.68 -9.72 -4.81
C LEU A 154 -12.71 -10.79 -4.31
N LYS A 155 -11.80 -10.41 -3.39
CA LYS A 155 -10.67 -11.24 -2.92
C LYS A 155 -9.82 -11.81 -4.06
N ASP A 156 -9.58 -10.97 -5.07
CA ASP A 156 -8.87 -11.35 -6.29
C ASP A 156 -7.57 -10.55 -6.43
N GLY A 157 -6.44 -11.28 -6.44
CA GLY A 157 -5.10 -10.70 -6.55
C GLY A 157 -4.83 -10.02 -7.89
N THR A 158 -5.48 -10.45 -8.98
CA THR A 158 -5.29 -9.90 -10.32
C THR A 158 -5.95 -8.53 -10.45
N TYR A 159 -7.20 -8.40 -10.00
CA TYR A 159 -7.88 -7.08 -9.97
C TYR A 159 -7.20 -6.12 -9.00
N MET A 160 -6.68 -6.64 -7.87
CA MET A 160 -5.90 -5.87 -6.93
C MET A 160 -4.59 -5.34 -7.56
N LEU A 161 -3.87 -6.17 -8.33
CA LEU A 161 -2.69 -5.76 -9.09
C LEU A 161 -3.03 -4.70 -10.15
N LEU A 162 -4.12 -4.87 -10.90
CA LEU A 162 -4.53 -3.88 -11.90
C LEU A 162 -4.82 -2.53 -11.23
N GLY A 163 -5.53 -2.52 -10.10
CA GLY A 163 -5.74 -1.31 -9.29
C GLY A 163 -4.41 -0.67 -8.85
N CYS A 164 -3.46 -1.49 -8.39
CA CYS A 164 -2.12 -1.05 -8.00
C CYS A 164 -1.33 -0.45 -9.17
N LEU A 165 -1.41 -1.05 -10.37
CA LEU A 165 -0.77 -0.53 -11.57
C LEU A 165 -1.27 0.89 -11.90
N PHE A 166 -2.59 1.10 -11.92
CA PHE A 166 -3.18 2.42 -12.14
C PHE A 166 -2.75 3.43 -11.07
N PHE A 167 -2.78 2.99 -9.81
CA PHE A 167 -2.41 3.81 -8.67
C PHE A 167 -0.95 4.28 -8.73
N VAL A 168 -0.02 3.34 -8.92
CA VAL A 168 1.42 3.59 -8.97
C VAL A 168 1.78 4.45 -10.19
N PHE A 169 1.19 4.15 -11.35
CA PHE A 169 1.45 4.93 -12.57
C PHE A 169 0.95 6.36 -12.43
N GLY A 170 -0.25 6.57 -11.87
CA GLY A 170 -0.80 7.89 -11.59
C GLY A 170 0.11 8.72 -10.66
N LEU A 171 0.59 8.13 -9.56
CA LEU A 171 1.54 8.79 -8.65
C LEU A 171 2.89 9.08 -9.33
N GLY A 172 3.38 8.15 -10.16
CA GLY A 172 4.59 8.32 -10.96
C GLY A 172 4.49 9.52 -11.92
N LEU A 173 3.38 9.64 -12.65
CA LEU A 173 3.13 10.79 -13.54
C LEU A 173 3.11 12.11 -12.75
N LEU A 174 2.43 12.14 -11.60
CA LEU A 174 2.39 13.33 -10.74
C LEU A 174 3.77 13.69 -10.17
N LEU A 175 4.63 12.71 -9.91
CA LEU A 175 5.98 12.91 -9.38
C LEU A 175 6.92 13.58 -10.40
N TYR A 176 6.76 13.24 -11.68
CA TYR A 176 7.57 13.72 -12.81
C TYR A 176 6.89 14.83 -13.63
N ARG A 177 5.77 15.35 -13.15
CA ARG A 177 5.07 16.50 -13.76
C ARG A 177 6.02 17.68 -14.03
N LYS A 178 5.80 18.38 -15.14
CA LYS A 178 6.45 19.67 -15.38
C LYS A 178 5.89 20.69 -14.37
N LYS A 179 6.77 21.51 -13.80
CA LYS A 179 6.35 22.57 -12.88
C LYS A 179 5.59 23.64 -13.63
#